data_AF-A0A1V1X1U7-F1
#
_entry.id   AF-A0A1V1X1U7-F1
#
_cell.length_a   1.000
_cell.length_b   1.000
_cell.length_c   1.000
_cell.angle_alpha   90.00
_cell.angle_beta   90.00
_cell.angle_gamma   90.00
#
_symmetry.space_group_name_H-M   'P 1'
#
loop_
_entity.id
_entity.type
_entity.pdbx_description
1 polymer ?
#
loop_
_entity_poly.entity_id
_entity_poly.type
_entity_poly.pdbx_seq_one_letter_code
_entity_poly.pdbx_strand_id
1 'polypeptide(L)' 'MTPQARKIWNAIPGEIRMKILNNVWCVNCSDITGIGSVSGKIEKGMLVLRGICIRCGGSVARVLEDI' A
#
# COMPACT_ATOMS: atom_id res chain seq x y z
N MET A 1 -9.71 2.77 4.39
CA MET A 1 -9.30 3.86 3.48
C MET A 1 -10.25 5.03 3.63
N THR A 2 -9.79 6.28 3.50
CA THR A 2 -10.67 7.46 3.38
C THR A 2 -11.45 7.43 2.07
N PRO A 3 -12.59 8.15 1.94
CA PRO A 3 -13.38 8.15 0.72
C PRO A 3 -12.59 8.54 -0.54
N GLN A 4 -11.77 9.60 -0.45
CA GLN A 4 -10.91 10.04 -1.57
C GLN A 4 -9.88 8.99 -1.96
N ALA A 5 -9.16 8.42 -0.98
CA ALA A 5 -8.20 7.34 -1.22
C ALA A 5 -8.86 6.11 -1.84
N ARG A 6 -10.08 5.77 -1.40
CA ARG A 6 -10.85 4.64 -1.94
C ARG A 6 -11.26 4.87 -3.40
N LYS A 7 -11.66 6.09 -3.77
CA LYS A 7 -11.99 6.44 -5.15
C LYS A 7 -10.80 6.20 -6.07
N ILE A 8 -9.63 6.72 -5.70
CA ILE A 8 -8.38 6.56 -6.45
C ILE A 8 -7.97 5.09 -6.50
N TRP A 9 -7.95 4.41 -5.36
CA TRP A 9 -7.62 2.98 -5.28
C TRP A 9 -8.51 2.12 -6.16
N ASN A 10 -9.81 2.37 -6.20
CA ASN A 10 -10.76 1.60 -6.99
C ASN A 10 -10.64 1.86 -8.51
N ALA A 11 -10.06 2.99 -8.93
CA ALA A 11 -9.78 3.25 -10.34
C ALA A 11 -8.61 2.40 -10.87
N ILE A 12 -7.76 1.87 -9.99
CA ILE A 12 -6.63 1.03 -10.36
C ILE A 12 -7.16 -0.40 -10.70
N PRO A 13 -6.82 -0.97 -11.88
CA PRO A 13 -7.16 -2.34 -12.23
C PRO A 13 -6.78 -3.35 -11.14
N GLY A 14 -7.60 -4.39 -10.97
CA GLY A 14 -7.40 -5.40 -9.91
C GLY A 14 -6.02 -6.07 -9.95
N GLU A 15 -5.51 -6.37 -11.14
CA GLU A 15 -4.16 -6.94 -11.33
C GLU A 15 -3.05 -5.99 -10.87
N ILE A 16 -3.19 -4.69 -11.14
CA ILE A 16 -2.22 -3.67 -10.75
C ILE A 16 -2.28 -3.47 -9.23
N ARG A 17 -3.49 -3.45 -8.65
CA ARG A 17 -3.67 -3.43 -7.19
C ARG A 17 -2.94 -4.61 -6.54
N MET A 18 -3.09 -5.82 -7.06
CA MET A 18 -2.38 -6.99 -6.54
C MET A 18 -0.85 -6.86 -6.64
N LYS A 19 -0.32 -6.32 -7.74
CA LYS A 19 1.13 -6.03 -7.86
C LYS A 19 1.59 -5.01 -6.83
N ILE A 20 0.82 -3.94 -6.60
CA ILE A 20 1.12 -2.92 -5.58
C ILE A 20 1.11 -3.54 -4.18
N LEU A 21 0.09 -4.33 -3.86
CA LEU A 21 -0.06 -4.93 -2.53
C LEU A 21 1.04 -5.98 -2.23
N ASN A 22 1.60 -6.62 -3.25
CA ASN A 22 2.68 -7.61 -3.11
C ASN A 22 4.09 -7.04 -3.32
N ASN A 23 4.21 -5.71 -3.40
CA ASN A 23 5.49 -5.04 -3.60
C ASN A 23 5.65 -3.90 -2.59
N VAL A 24 5.95 -4.24 -1.34
CA VAL A 24 6.31 -3.27 -0.31
C VAL A 24 7.64 -3.65 0.32
N TRP A 25 8.53 -2.67 0.50
CA TRP A 25 9.78 -2.88 1.22
C TRP A 25 9.51 -2.95 2.73
N CYS A 26 9.96 -4.01 3.38
CA CYS A 26 9.89 -4.13 4.83
C CYS A 26 11.30 -4.03 5.42
N VAL A 27 11.53 -2.97 6.21
CA VAL A 27 12.83 -2.71 6.85
C VAL A 27 13.26 -3.82 7.82
N ASN A 28 12.32 -4.45 8.53
CA ASN A 28 12.62 -5.54 9.47
C ASN A 28 13.06 -6.83 8.74
N CYS A 29 12.56 -6.99 7.52
CA CYS A 29 12.78 -8.15 6.68
C CYS A 29 13.95 -7.96 5.72
N SER A 30 14.38 -6.71 5.52
CA SER A 30 15.35 -6.28 4.51
C SER A 30 15.02 -6.81 3.11
N ASP A 31 13.72 -6.87 2.77
CA ASP A 31 13.23 -7.52 1.55
C ASP A 31 11.86 -6.97 1.13
N ILE A 32 11.50 -7.24 -0.12
CA ILE A 32 10.18 -7.00 -0.67
C ILE A 32 9.21 -8.07 -0.16
N THR A 33 8.01 -7.63 0.21
CA THR A 33 6.94 -8.49 0.71
C THR A 33 5.57 -7.93 0.32
N GLY A 34 4.51 -8.53 0.86
CA GLY A 34 3.15 -8.02 0.75
C GLY A 34 2.69 -7.22 1.97
N ILE A 35 1.65 -6.41 1.77
CA ILE A 35 0.99 -5.62 2.81
C ILE A 35 -0.34 -6.26 3.22
N GLY A 36 -0.45 -6.59 4.51
CA GLY A 36 -1.69 -6.98 5.18
C GLY A 36 -2.36 -5.81 5.91
N SER A 37 -3.61 -6.01 6.34
CA SER A 37 -4.38 -5.04 7.14
C SER A 37 -4.39 -3.62 6.54
N VAL A 38 -4.62 -3.55 5.23
CA VAL A 38 -4.38 -2.34 4.43
C VAL A 38 -5.32 -1.20 4.80
N SER A 39 -4.72 -0.06 5.09
CA SER A 39 -5.36 1.24 5.17
C SER A 39 -4.76 2.18 4.11
N GLY A 40 -5.46 3.27 3.81
CA GLY A 40 -5.00 4.22 2.80
C GLY A 40 -5.61 5.60 2.99
N LYS A 41 -4.78 6.63 2.79
CA LYS A 41 -5.12 8.05 2.90
C LYS A 41 -4.40 8.83 1.79
N ILE A 42 -4.94 9.99 1.45
CA ILE A 42 -4.23 10.96 0.61
C ILE A 42 -3.42 11.87 1.51
N GLU A 43 -2.12 11.94 1.26
CA GLU A 43 -1.17 12.77 2.00
C GLU A 43 -0.36 13.56 0.97
N LYS A 44 -0.44 14.90 1.05
CA LYS A 44 0.25 15.80 0.11
C LYS A 44 -0.01 15.45 -1.37
N GLY A 45 -1.24 15.04 -1.70
CA GLY A 45 -1.64 14.65 -3.06
C GLY A 45 -1.36 13.20 -3.44
N MET A 46 -0.59 12.45 -2.64
CA MET A 46 -0.21 11.07 -2.94
C MET A 46 -1.08 10.06 -2.19
N LEU A 47 -1.38 8.91 -2.81
CA LEU A 47 -1.99 7.80 -2.09
C LEU A 47 -0.92 7.05 -1.29
N VAL A 48 -1.07 7.07 0.04
CA VAL A 48 -0.20 6.32 0.93
C VAL A 48 -0.97 5.15 1.51
N LEU A 49 -0.52 3.93 1.19
CA LEU A 49 -1.00 2.69 1.77
C LEU A 49 -0.17 2.36 3.02
N ARG A 50 -0.83 1.95 4.11
CA ARG A 50 -0.19 1.51 5.35
C ARG A 50 -0.79 0.22 5.84
N GLY A 51 0.02 -0.59 6.50
CA GLY A 51 -0.40 -1.89 7.00
C GLY A 51 0.76 -2.60 7.66
N ILE A 52 0.71 -3.93 7.62
CA ILE A 52 1.71 -4.81 8.21
C ILE A 52 2.36 -5.69 7.16
N CYS A 53 3.64 -5.99 7.34
CA CYS A 53 4.36 -6.99 6.57
C CYS A 53 3.70 -8.35 6.79
N ILE A 54 3.31 -9.04 5.71
CA ILE A 54 2.70 -10.37 5.81
C ILE A 54 3.67 -11.45 6.32
N ARG A 55 4.98 -11.19 6.29
CA ARG A 55 6.03 -12.13 6.71
C ARG A 55 6.38 -12.02 8.20
N CYS A 56 6.54 -10.80 8.71
CA CYS A 56 7.01 -10.57 10.09
C CYS A 56 6.08 -9.70 10.96
N GLY A 57 4.95 -9.22 10.42
CA GLY A 57 4.01 -8.35 11.14
C GLY A 57 4.50 -6.91 11.38
N GLY A 58 5.73 -6.56 10.99
CA GLY A 58 6.28 -5.21 11.13
C GLY A 58 5.52 -4.18 10.31
N SER A 59 5.49 -2.92 10.78
CA SER A 59 4.81 -1.84 10.06
C SER A 59 5.45 -1.57 8.69
N VAL A 60 4.62 -1.40 7.66
CA VAL A 60 5.05 -1.09 6.30
C VAL A 60 4.16 -0.02 5.68
N ALA A 61 4.71 0.69 4.69
CA ALA A 61 3.99 1.67 3.90
C ALA A 61 4.41 1.61 2.43
N ARG A 62 3.47 1.90 1.52
CA ARG A 62 3.72 2.06 0.09
C ARG A 62 3.12 3.38 -0.38
N VAL A 63 3.94 4.23 -0.98
CA VAL A 63 3.52 5.51 -1.58
C VAL A 63 3.30 5.29 -3.08
N LEU A 64 2.30 5.95 -3.63
CA LEU A 64 1.98 5.98 -5.05
C LEU A 64 1.94 7.46 -5.49
N GLU A 65 2.87 7.85 -6.35
CA GLU A 65 3.18 9.26 -6.68
C GLU A 65 2.50 9.75 -7.98
N ASP A 66 2.19 8.85 -8.93
CA ASP A 66 1.61 9.18 -10.24
C ASP A 66 0.23 8.52 -10.44
N ILE A 67 -0.80 9.00 -9.74
CA ILE A 67 -2.18 8.44 -9.82
C ILE A 67 -3.18 9.44 -10.36
#